data_AF-A0A963F3D8-F1
#
_entry.id   AF-A0A963F3D8-F1
#
_cell.length_a   1.000
_cell.length_b   1.000
_cell.length_c   1.000
_cell.angle_alpha   90.00
_cell.angle_beta   90.00
_cell.angle_gamma   90.00
#
_symmetry.space_group_name_H-M   'P 1'
#
loop_
_entity.id
_entity.type
_entity.pdbx_description
1 polymer ?
#
loop_
_entity_poly.entity_id
_entity_poly.type
_entity_poly.pdbx_seq_one_letter_code
_entity_poly.pdbx_strand_id
1 'polypeptide(L)'
;MTTDKPSRKGRKLRIIFVTLVVLVALTAVIGWYKFFREVPQPPFANADERFMYGSIGGENEAGIPYWIFLVLPRMFPDYLPGPGGYASLGVAWEEGQETPIGFTKKTVGFPRVGNTCAVCHTASYRKSADAAPVFVAAGPGHTSNVQGFFRFLRDAAADPRFNADNLLSEIGLVTELSWLDNLLYRFIIIPFTKKAILERNFDWMEREDMADWGHGRDDAMNLTKYFMLNMDEDGTYGPTDFPSIWNLQKYRPDDGMRMNWDGATYDAYSVLTDSALGIVVKPQDDFEEQMDWMHNYLTNLPPPKYPFSVNSELAAQGKPLFVRECGGCHDSERTGKRIPLPEIGTDRHRIDSWSHAAAKAANRTASDLGVTRRGMVEDEPLDGYIAVHLDGVWLRAPYLHNGSVPTLSDLLSPAAKRPTMFYRGYDLYDPVNVGFQTQGPEAQRRGNLHDTRRRGNGNQGHEFGTELTGDEKSALIEYLKTL
;
A
#
# COMPACT_ATOMS: atom_id res chain seq x y z
N MET A 1 52.76 58.73 12.81
CA MET A 1 51.97 57.49 12.70
C MET A 1 51.43 57.13 14.07
N THR A 2 50.24 57.61 14.41
CA THR A 2 49.54 57.26 15.66
C THR A 2 48.63 56.08 15.38
N THR A 3 49.01 54.90 15.86
CA THR A 3 48.17 53.70 15.82
C THR A 3 47.02 53.85 16.82
N ASP A 4 45.83 54.11 16.30
CA ASP A 4 44.61 54.23 17.09
C ASP A 4 44.27 52.86 17.71
N LYS A 5 44.51 52.68 19.01
CA LYS A 5 44.18 51.44 19.71
C LYS A 5 42.66 51.40 19.90
N PRO A 6 41.95 50.35 19.43
CA PRO A 6 40.50 50.29 19.54
C PRO A 6 40.07 50.38 21.01
N SER A 7 39.11 51.28 21.29
CA SER A 7 38.63 51.53 22.66
C SER A 7 38.18 50.22 23.32
N ARG A 8 38.39 50.10 24.64
CA ARG A 8 37.98 48.93 25.44
C ARG A 8 36.49 48.57 25.26
N LYS A 9 35.66 49.56 24.91
CA LYS A 9 34.23 49.42 24.59
C LYS A 9 34.02 48.78 23.21
N GLY A 10 34.76 49.20 22.18
CA GLY A 10 34.73 48.59 20.84
C GLY A 10 35.19 47.13 20.82
N ARG A 11 36.20 46.78 21.62
CA ARG A 11 36.65 45.38 21.78
C ARG A 11 35.59 44.50 22.47
N LYS A 12 34.89 45.01 23.49
CA LYS A 12 33.78 44.30 24.16
C LYS A 12 32.58 44.11 23.24
N LEU A 13 32.15 45.15 22.50
CA LEU A 13 31.06 45.01 21.53
C LEU A 13 31.40 44.01 20.42
N ARG A 14 32.65 44.01 19.93
CA ARG A 14 33.10 43.02 18.94
C ARG A 14 33.09 41.59 19.49
N ILE A 15 33.51 41.38 20.74
CA ILE A 15 33.44 40.05 21.39
C ILE A 15 31.98 39.60 21.55
N ILE A 16 31.09 40.48 22.00
CA ILE A 16 29.65 40.17 22.13
C ILE A 16 29.07 39.81 20.76
N PHE A 17 29.32 40.62 19.73
CA PHE A 17 28.85 40.37 18.38
C PHE A 17 29.37 39.04 17.83
N VAL A 18 30.67 38.77 17.94
CA VAL A 18 31.26 37.49 17.50
C VAL A 18 30.66 36.32 18.28
N THR A 19 30.46 36.47 19.59
CA THR A 19 29.84 35.42 20.42
C THR A 19 28.41 35.14 19.98
N LEU A 20 27.62 36.18 19.71
CA LEU A 20 26.25 36.04 19.18
C LEU A 20 26.25 35.35 17.81
N VAL A 21 27.13 35.75 16.89
CA VAL A 21 27.26 35.12 15.57
C VAL A 21 27.62 33.64 15.71
N VAL A 22 28.57 33.30 16.58
CA VAL A 22 28.96 31.90 16.83
C VAL A 22 27.80 31.12 17.44
N LEU A 23 27.06 31.68 18.40
CA LEU A 23 25.89 31.02 18.99
C LEU A 23 24.78 30.78 17.98
N VAL A 24 24.48 31.76 17.13
CA VAL A 24 23.49 31.62 16.04
C VAL A 24 23.94 30.56 15.05
N ALA A 25 25.21 30.57 14.64
CA ALA A 25 25.76 29.55 13.74
C ALA A 25 25.70 28.15 14.37
N LEU A 26 26.08 27.99 15.63
CA LEU A 26 25.99 26.71 16.35
C LEU A 26 24.54 26.23 16.46
N THR A 27 23.60 27.12 16.77
CA THR A 27 22.17 26.78 16.85
C THR A 27 21.63 26.36 15.48
N ALA A 28 22.01 27.07 14.42
CA ALA A 28 21.63 26.73 13.05
C ALA A 28 22.19 25.36 12.63
N VAL A 29 23.46 25.08 12.92
CA VAL A 29 24.09 23.78 12.62
C VAL A 29 23.44 22.65 13.42
N ILE A 30 23.17 22.85 14.72
CA ILE A 30 22.48 21.86 15.56
C ILE A 30 21.05 21.63 15.06
N GLY A 31 20.33 22.71 14.73
CA GLY A 31 18.98 22.65 14.18
C GLY A 31 18.94 21.87 12.87
N TRP A 32 19.84 22.20 11.93
CA TRP A 32 19.98 21.46 10.68
C TRP A 32 20.26 19.98 10.92
N TYR A 33 21.25 19.68 11.78
CA TYR A 33 21.66 18.31 12.10
C TYR A 33 20.53 17.47 12.72
N LYS A 34 19.71 18.08 13.59
CA LYS A 34 18.64 17.39 14.34
C LYS A 34 17.32 17.28 13.58
N PHE A 35 17.05 18.15 12.61
CA PHE A 35 15.75 18.21 11.95
C PHE A 35 15.77 17.99 10.43
N PHE A 36 16.88 18.26 9.76
CA PHE A 36 16.92 18.30 8.28
C PHE A 36 17.99 17.40 7.65
N ARG A 37 18.97 16.93 8.43
CA ARG A 37 20.01 16.05 7.91
C ARG A 37 19.43 14.72 7.45
N GLU A 38 19.62 14.40 6.18
CA GLU A 38 19.32 13.07 5.66
C GLU A 38 20.51 12.13 5.78
N VAL A 39 20.23 10.87 6.11
CA VAL A 39 21.21 9.77 6.05
C VAL A 39 20.66 8.72 5.10
N PRO A 40 21.44 8.29 4.08
CA PRO A 40 21.04 7.19 3.22
C PRO A 40 20.75 5.93 4.03
N GLN A 41 19.77 5.14 3.57
CA GLN A 41 19.54 3.81 4.15
C GLN A 41 20.75 2.90 3.88
N PRO A 42 21.00 1.91 4.76
CA PRO A 42 22.01 0.90 4.48
C PRO A 42 21.72 0.17 3.16
N PRO A 43 22.74 -0.41 2.50
CA PRO A 43 22.52 -1.20 1.31
C PRO A 43 21.62 -2.41 1.62
N PHE A 44 20.73 -2.72 0.70
CA PHE A 44 19.86 -3.90 0.76
C PHE A 44 20.59 -5.12 0.19
N ALA A 45 20.31 -6.30 0.73
CA ALA A 45 20.88 -7.56 0.29
C ALA A 45 20.47 -7.94 -1.13
N ASN A 46 19.26 -7.56 -1.55
CA ASN A 46 18.73 -7.79 -2.88
C ASN A 46 17.61 -6.79 -3.24
N ALA A 47 17.09 -6.89 -4.47
CA ALA A 47 16.07 -5.99 -4.98
C ALA A 47 14.71 -6.16 -4.27
N ASP A 48 14.35 -7.37 -3.84
CA ASP A 48 13.12 -7.63 -3.10
C ASP A 48 13.16 -6.95 -1.73
N GLU A 49 14.29 -7.03 -1.02
CA GLU A 49 14.47 -6.33 0.25
C GLU A 49 14.42 -4.81 0.07
N ARG A 50 15.02 -4.27 -1.00
CA ARG A 50 14.87 -2.84 -1.35
C ARG A 50 13.43 -2.46 -1.65
N PHE A 51 12.66 -3.33 -2.31
CA PHE A 51 11.23 -3.07 -2.54
C PHE A 51 10.43 -3.08 -1.23
N MET A 52 10.72 -4.04 -0.36
CA MET A 52 10.01 -4.24 0.91
C MET A 52 10.30 -3.15 1.95
N TYR A 53 11.53 -2.63 2.01
CA TYR A 53 12.01 -1.76 3.09
C TYR A 53 12.62 -0.42 2.63
N GLY A 54 12.80 -0.25 1.32
CA GLY A 54 13.39 0.95 0.73
C GLY A 54 12.44 2.15 0.78
N SER A 55 13.02 3.28 1.18
CA SER A 55 12.37 4.58 1.15
C SER A 55 11.94 4.95 -0.25
N ILE A 56 10.70 5.46 -0.34
CA ILE A 56 10.18 6.19 -1.50
C ILE A 56 10.09 7.70 -1.24
N GLY A 57 10.67 8.19 -0.13
CA GLY A 57 10.74 9.62 0.20
C GLY A 57 9.61 10.17 1.08
N GLY A 58 8.70 9.31 1.56
CA GLY A 58 7.54 9.72 2.38
C GLY A 58 7.90 10.18 3.81
N GLU A 59 9.11 9.92 4.30
CA GLU A 59 9.51 10.20 5.68
C GLU A 59 9.55 11.69 6.02
N ASN A 60 9.78 12.54 5.00
CA ASN A 60 9.85 13.98 5.17
C ASN A 60 8.48 14.58 5.54
N GLU A 61 7.42 14.07 4.93
CA GLU A 61 6.08 14.67 4.97
C GLU A 61 5.11 13.92 5.89
N ALA A 62 5.12 12.58 5.81
CA ALA A 62 4.20 11.71 6.53
C ALA A 62 4.90 10.75 7.51
N GLY A 63 6.22 10.84 7.64
CA GLY A 63 7.02 9.92 8.45
C GLY A 63 6.76 10.07 9.96
N ILE A 64 6.48 8.95 10.63
CA ILE A 64 6.34 8.90 12.09
C ILE A 64 7.73 8.73 12.72
N PRO A 65 8.10 9.48 13.76
CA PRO A 65 9.35 9.25 14.47
C PRO A 65 9.45 7.79 14.94
N TYR A 66 10.55 7.12 14.62
CA TYR A 66 10.70 5.66 14.79
C TYR A 66 10.39 5.19 16.22
N TRP A 67 10.86 5.91 17.22
CA TRP A 67 10.62 5.53 18.62
C TRP A 67 9.17 5.69 19.05
N ILE A 68 8.44 6.65 18.47
CA ILE A 68 6.99 6.77 18.69
C ILE A 68 6.29 5.60 18.01
N PHE A 69 6.58 5.34 16.74
CA PHE A 69 6.04 4.19 15.99
C PHE A 69 6.23 2.88 16.77
N LEU A 70 7.45 2.61 17.25
CA LEU A 70 7.77 1.36 17.94
C LEU A 70 6.93 1.12 19.20
N VAL A 71 6.65 2.16 20.00
CA VAL A 71 5.95 1.99 21.29
C VAL A 71 4.43 2.14 21.18
N LEU A 72 3.94 2.74 20.09
CA LEU A 72 2.51 3.03 19.90
C LEU A 72 1.61 1.80 20.11
N PRO A 73 1.87 0.62 19.50
CA PRO A 73 1.01 -0.55 19.67
C PRO A 73 0.93 -1.05 21.11
N ARG A 74 2.00 -0.86 21.90
CA ARG A 74 2.04 -1.26 23.31
C ARG A 74 1.27 -0.28 24.19
N MET A 75 1.32 1.00 23.86
CA MET A 75 0.62 2.07 24.57
C MET A 75 -0.89 2.07 24.31
N PHE A 76 -1.28 1.70 23.10
CA PHE A 76 -2.66 1.79 22.61
C PHE A 76 -3.19 0.46 22.06
N PRO A 77 -3.06 -0.66 22.80
CA PRO A 77 -3.53 -1.96 22.32
C PRO A 77 -5.05 -1.98 22.11
N ASP A 78 -5.78 -1.11 22.81
CA ASP A 78 -7.24 -0.99 22.75
C ASP A 78 -7.75 -0.50 21.38
N TYR A 79 -6.90 0.17 20.59
CA TYR A 79 -7.22 0.67 19.25
C TYR A 79 -6.76 -0.27 18.12
N LEU A 80 -6.21 -1.42 18.46
CA LEU A 80 -5.80 -2.43 17.50
C LEU A 80 -6.88 -3.52 17.36
N PRO A 81 -7.05 -4.13 16.16
CA PRO A 81 -8.04 -5.18 15.95
C PRO A 81 -7.82 -6.45 16.80
N GLY A 82 -6.60 -6.64 17.33
CA GLY A 82 -6.25 -7.82 18.11
C GLY A 82 -4.85 -7.73 18.73
N PRO A 83 -4.40 -8.80 19.40
CA PRO A 83 -3.07 -8.86 19.99
C PRO A 83 -1.97 -8.91 18.92
N GLY A 84 -0.73 -8.61 19.31
CA GLY A 84 0.46 -8.71 18.43
C GLY A 84 0.94 -7.38 17.84
N GLY A 85 0.38 -6.25 18.28
CA GLY A 85 0.80 -4.94 17.84
C GLY A 85 0.47 -4.70 16.37
N TYR A 86 1.42 -4.18 15.57
CA TYR A 86 1.18 -3.94 14.15
C TYR A 86 0.76 -5.20 13.37
N ALA A 87 1.20 -6.39 13.78
CA ALA A 87 0.79 -7.63 13.13
C ALA A 87 -0.73 -7.90 13.18
N SER A 88 -1.48 -7.29 14.11
CA SER A 88 -2.95 -7.39 14.14
C SER A 88 -3.64 -6.59 13.03
N LEU A 89 -2.90 -5.69 12.36
CA LEU A 89 -3.33 -5.00 11.14
C LEU A 89 -2.97 -5.81 9.88
N GLY A 90 -2.45 -7.02 10.06
CA GLY A 90 -2.08 -7.96 9.02
C GLY A 90 -0.94 -7.50 8.09
N VAL A 91 -0.17 -6.49 8.52
CA VAL A 91 1.09 -6.15 7.86
C VAL A 91 2.09 -7.30 8.05
N ALA A 92 2.76 -7.67 6.97
CA ALA A 92 3.75 -8.73 6.97
C ALA A 92 4.99 -8.33 7.79
N TRP A 93 5.55 -9.25 8.56
CA TRP A 93 6.75 -9.00 9.37
C TRP A 93 7.70 -10.19 9.31
N GLU A 94 8.87 -9.98 8.71
CA GLU A 94 9.94 -10.97 8.67
C GLU A 94 10.69 -11.06 9.99
N GLU A 95 11.06 -12.28 10.37
CA GLU A 95 11.88 -12.51 11.55
C GLU A 95 13.24 -11.79 11.40
N GLY A 96 13.64 -11.06 12.44
CA GLY A 96 14.90 -10.31 12.46
C GLY A 96 14.84 -8.91 11.85
N GLN A 97 13.74 -8.52 11.19
CA GLN A 97 13.56 -7.17 10.68
C GLN A 97 13.01 -6.22 11.75
N GLU A 98 13.55 -5.00 11.82
CA GLU A 98 13.15 -4.01 12.83
C GLU A 98 11.77 -3.39 12.58
N THR A 99 11.36 -3.34 11.32
CA THR A 99 10.06 -2.82 10.89
C THR A 99 9.29 -3.89 10.12
N PRO A 100 7.95 -3.84 10.09
CA PRO A 100 7.17 -4.69 9.20
C PRO A 100 7.49 -4.36 7.73
N ILE A 101 7.27 -5.31 6.83
CA ILE A 101 7.36 -5.08 5.38
C ILE A 101 6.42 -3.93 5.01
N GLY A 102 6.91 -3.03 4.16
CA GLY A 102 6.20 -1.83 3.77
C GLY A 102 6.48 -0.62 4.66
N PHE A 103 7.27 -0.78 5.72
CA PHE A 103 7.63 0.31 6.62
C PHE A 103 9.14 0.51 6.61
N THR A 104 9.56 1.73 6.37
CA THR A 104 10.97 2.10 6.26
C THR A 104 11.56 2.42 7.63
N LYS A 105 12.89 2.52 7.67
CA LYS A 105 13.60 3.26 8.71
C LYS A 105 14.67 4.11 8.03
N LYS A 106 14.37 5.39 7.81
CA LYS A 106 15.31 6.38 7.23
C LYS A 106 15.50 7.53 8.20
N THR A 107 16.71 8.09 8.25
CA THR A 107 16.95 9.29 9.07
C THR A 107 16.75 10.54 8.24
N VAL A 108 15.78 11.35 8.64
CA VAL A 108 15.67 12.76 8.22
C VAL A 108 15.54 13.64 9.47
N GLY A 109 16.67 14.25 9.82
CA GLY A 109 16.95 14.82 11.14
C GLY A 109 17.13 13.74 12.21
N PHE A 110 16.08 12.98 12.44
CA PHE A 110 16.00 11.83 13.34
C PHE A 110 15.39 10.61 12.61
N PRO A 111 15.52 9.38 13.14
CA PRO A 111 14.94 8.19 12.52
C PRO A 111 13.42 8.29 12.42
N ARG A 112 12.88 8.06 11.22
CA ARG A 112 11.46 8.07 10.90
C ARG A 112 11.08 6.79 10.16
N VAL A 113 9.79 6.47 10.25
CA VAL A 113 9.14 5.36 9.57
C VAL A 113 8.16 5.95 8.56
N GLY A 114 8.38 5.66 7.29
CA GLY A 114 7.47 5.95 6.19
C GLY A 114 6.85 4.67 5.63
N ASN A 115 5.75 4.81 4.91
CA ASN A 115 5.13 3.71 4.19
C ASN A 115 5.76 3.57 2.79
N THR A 116 5.84 2.35 2.30
CA THR A 116 6.25 2.02 0.92
C THR A 116 5.11 1.33 0.17
N CYS A 117 5.28 1.13 -1.13
CA CYS A 117 4.36 0.34 -1.96
C CYS A 117 4.16 -1.08 -1.41
N ALA A 118 5.13 -1.63 -0.68
CA ALA A 118 5.12 -2.99 -0.18
C ALA A 118 4.10 -3.25 0.94
N VAL A 119 3.53 -2.20 1.58
CA VAL A 119 2.38 -2.36 2.51
C VAL A 119 1.20 -2.99 1.78
N CYS A 120 0.92 -2.53 0.55
CA CYS A 120 -0.19 -2.99 -0.26
C CYS A 120 0.23 -4.11 -1.23
N HIS A 121 1.52 -4.16 -1.60
CA HIS A 121 2.02 -5.04 -2.65
C HIS A 121 3.04 -6.08 -2.16
N THR A 122 2.77 -6.69 -1.00
CA THR A 122 3.48 -7.89 -0.54
C THR A 122 2.48 -8.96 -0.14
N ALA A 123 2.41 -10.05 -0.90
CA ALA A 123 1.57 -11.19 -0.52
C ALA A 123 2.25 -12.02 0.58
N SER A 124 1.43 -12.65 1.43
CA SER A 124 1.88 -13.63 2.41
C SER A 124 1.07 -14.92 2.26
N TYR A 125 1.71 -16.08 2.38
CA TYR A 125 1.00 -17.35 2.48
C TYR A 125 1.71 -18.36 3.37
N ARG A 126 0.94 -19.21 4.04
CA ARG A 126 1.41 -20.39 4.78
C ARG A 126 0.93 -21.67 4.09
N LYS A 127 1.83 -22.64 3.97
CA LYS A 127 1.53 -23.96 3.38
C LYS A 127 0.79 -24.89 4.35
N SER A 128 0.89 -24.63 5.64
CA SER A 128 0.21 -25.35 6.72
C SER A 128 0.13 -24.43 7.95
N ALA A 129 -0.72 -24.77 8.92
CA ALA A 129 -0.94 -23.91 10.09
C ALA A 129 0.35 -23.65 10.91
N ASP A 130 1.27 -24.61 10.94
CA ASP A 130 2.52 -24.53 11.72
C ASP A 130 3.73 -24.02 10.91
N ALA A 131 3.55 -23.78 9.60
CA ALA A 131 4.63 -23.26 8.77
C ALA A 131 4.83 -21.76 8.98
N ALA A 132 6.09 -21.31 8.86
CA ALA A 132 6.37 -19.89 8.74
C ALA A 132 5.71 -19.32 7.47
N PRO A 133 5.22 -18.06 7.49
CA PRO A 133 4.71 -17.40 6.30
C PRO A 133 5.83 -17.22 5.27
N VAL A 134 5.47 -17.36 4.00
CA VAL A 134 6.30 -16.98 2.87
C VAL A 134 5.80 -15.63 2.37
N PHE A 135 6.70 -14.66 2.29
CA PHE A 135 6.42 -13.33 1.74
C PHE A 135 6.84 -13.25 0.28
N VAL A 136 6.05 -12.58 -0.53
CA VAL A 136 6.26 -12.45 -1.98
C VAL A 136 6.14 -10.98 -2.35
N ALA A 137 7.27 -10.38 -2.75
CA ALA A 137 7.31 -9.01 -3.28
C ALA A 137 6.41 -8.87 -4.51
N ALA A 138 5.85 -7.68 -4.69
CA ALA A 138 4.95 -7.31 -5.78
C ALA A 138 3.65 -8.13 -5.88
N GLY A 139 3.39 -9.03 -4.93
CA GLY A 139 2.12 -9.76 -4.82
C GLY A 139 1.02 -8.93 -4.15
N PRO A 140 -0.24 -9.34 -4.25
CA PRO A 140 -1.35 -8.63 -3.60
C PRO A 140 -1.26 -8.79 -2.08
N GLY A 141 -1.15 -7.69 -1.35
CA GLY A 141 -1.09 -7.64 0.12
C GLY A 141 -2.41 -7.95 0.80
N HIS A 142 -2.97 -9.12 0.51
CA HIS A 142 -4.32 -9.53 0.90
C HIS A 142 -4.57 -9.55 2.42
N THR A 143 -3.48 -9.58 3.22
CA THR A 143 -3.51 -9.51 4.68
C THR A 143 -3.48 -8.09 5.22
N SER A 144 -3.12 -7.06 4.47
CA SER A 144 -2.90 -5.72 5.03
C SER A 144 -4.21 -4.94 5.25
N ASN A 145 -4.41 -4.39 6.45
CA ASN A 145 -5.56 -3.53 6.81
C ASN A 145 -5.15 -2.05 6.84
N VAL A 146 -5.11 -1.41 5.67
CA VAL A 146 -4.67 -0.01 5.54
C VAL A 146 -5.62 0.97 6.25
N GLN A 147 -6.94 0.76 6.13
CA GLN A 147 -7.93 1.58 6.82
C GLN A 147 -7.77 1.48 8.34
N GLY A 148 -7.61 0.26 8.87
CA GLY A 148 -7.37 0.00 10.28
C GLY A 148 -6.09 0.65 10.79
N PHE A 149 -5.03 0.73 9.97
CA PHE A 149 -3.80 1.44 10.33
C PHE A 149 -4.03 2.94 10.47
N PHE A 150 -4.73 3.58 9.54
CA PHE A 150 -5.07 5.01 9.66
C PHE A 150 -5.97 5.29 10.87
N ARG A 151 -6.98 4.44 11.09
CA ARG A 151 -7.88 4.49 12.25
C ARG A 151 -7.08 4.41 13.56
N PHE A 152 -6.17 3.44 13.67
CA PHE A 152 -5.28 3.27 14.81
C PHE A 152 -4.44 4.52 15.09
N LEU A 153 -3.80 5.09 14.07
CA LEU A 153 -3.00 6.31 14.23
C LEU A 153 -3.83 7.49 14.71
N ARG A 154 -4.99 7.72 14.10
CA ARG A 154 -5.92 8.79 14.48
C ARG A 154 -6.36 8.64 15.94
N ASP A 155 -6.86 7.47 16.31
CA ASP A 155 -7.44 7.23 17.63
C ASP A 155 -6.36 7.29 18.72
N ALA A 156 -5.17 6.72 18.46
CA ALA A 156 -4.03 6.86 19.36
C ALA A 156 -3.62 8.33 19.53
N ALA A 157 -3.53 9.12 18.45
CA ALA A 157 -3.16 10.53 18.53
C ALA A 157 -4.22 11.37 19.27
N ALA A 158 -5.51 11.05 19.11
CA ALA A 158 -6.62 11.72 19.78
C ALA A 158 -6.66 11.44 21.30
N ASP A 159 -6.18 10.26 21.73
CA ASP A 159 -6.19 9.86 23.13
C ASP A 159 -5.29 10.75 24.01
N PRO A 160 -5.75 11.20 25.20
CA PRO A 160 -4.95 11.96 26.16
C PRO A 160 -3.65 11.27 26.61
N ARG A 161 -3.59 9.94 26.57
CA ARG A 161 -2.37 9.15 26.85
C ARG A 161 -1.26 9.46 25.85
N PHE A 162 -1.56 9.96 24.65
CA PHE A 162 -0.57 10.42 23.68
C PHE A 162 -0.06 11.80 24.10
N ASN A 163 0.92 11.79 25.00
CA ASN A 163 1.60 12.96 25.50
C ASN A 163 3.07 12.63 25.78
N ALA A 164 3.88 13.68 25.98
CA ALA A 164 5.32 13.54 26.13
C ALA A 164 5.76 12.69 27.32
N ASP A 165 5.06 12.78 28.46
CA ASP A 165 5.42 12.04 29.67
C ASP A 165 5.28 10.53 29.46
N ASN A 166 4.12 10.10 28.96
CA ASN A 166 3.84 8.69 28.74
C ASN A 166 4.71 8.10 27.61
N LEU A 167 4.82 8.81 26.47
CA LEU A 167 5.62 8.34 25.34
C LEU A 167 7.11 8.24 25.71
N LEU A 168 7.68 9.23 26.41
CA LEU A 168 9.07 9.16 26.84
C LEU A 168 9.30 8.06 27.88
N SER A 169 8.32 7.78 28.75
CA SER A 169 8.38 6.66 29.68
C SER A 169 8.49 5.33 28.93
N GLU A 170 7.66 5.11 27.92
CA GLU A 170 7.66 3.87 27.13
C GLU A 170 8.88 3.74 26.22
N ILE A 171 9.32 4.85 25.61
CA ILE A 171 10.57 4.89 24.84
C ILE A 171 11.77 4.53 25.74
N GLY A 172 11.78 5.03 26.99
CA GLY A 172 12.82 4.74 27.97
C GLY A 172 12.93 3.27 28.36
N LEU A 173 11.91 2.44 28.09
CA LEU A 173 11.96 0.99 28.31
C LEU A 173 12.74 0.24 27.23
N VAL A 174 12.95 0.85 26.06
CA VAL A 174 13.56 0.18 24.89
C VAL A 174 14.84 0.86 24.40
N THR A 175 15.09 2.11 24.78
CA THR A 175 16.29 2.85 24.38
C THR A 175 16.59 4.03 25.32
N GLU A 176 17.85 4.48 25.32
CA GLU A 176 18.28 5.68 26.05
C GLU A 176 18.49 6.85 25.08
N LEU A 177 17.65 7.88 25.21
CA LEU A 177 17.81 9.13 24.45
C LEU A 177 18.85 10.03 25.11
N SER A 178 19.65 10.74 24.29
CA SER A 178 20.52 11.79 24.81
C SER A 178 19.71 12.89 25.51
N TRP A 179 20.33 13.66 26.41
CA TRP A 179 19.65 14.77 27.10
C TRP A 179 18.97 15.74 26.13
N LEU A 180 19.66 16.10 25.04
CA LEU A 180 19.11 16.98 24.02
C LEU A 180 17.95 16.31 23.29
N ASP A 181 18.08 15.04 22.87
CA ASP A 181 16.99 14.33 22.19
C ASP A 181 15.77 14.16 23.10
N ASN A 182 15.95 13.92 24.39
CA ASN A 182 14.86 13.86 25.35
C ASN A 182 14.08 15.19 25.38
N LEU A 183 14.78 16.34 25.41
CA LEU A 183 14.15 17.66 25.33
C LEU A 183 13.44 17.88 23.98
N LEU A 184 14.06 17.50 22.86
CA LEU A 184 13.46 17.62 21.53
C LEU A 184 12.22 16.75 21.42
N TYR A 185 12.24 15.51 21.90
CA TYR A 185 11.08 14.63 21.94
C TYR A 185 9.97 15.23 22.78
N ARG A 186 10.29 15.70 23.99
CA ARG A 186 9.32 16.24 24.94
C ARG A 186 8.59 17.45 24.40
N PHE A 187 9.33 18.42 23.87
CA PHE A 187 8.78 19.75 23.58
C PHE A 187 8.50 20.00 22.10
N ILE A 188 9.04 19.18 21.20
CA ILE A 188 8.93 19.38 19.76
C ILE A 188 8.36 18.13 19.09
N ILE A 189 9.10 17.03 19.04
CA ILE A 189 8.77 15.89 18.16
C ILE A 189 7.43 15.26 18.55
N ILE A 190 7.16 14.98 19.83
CA ILE A 190 5.89 14.36 20.24
C ILE A 190 4.69 15.29 19.99
N PRO A 191 4.70 16.57 20.44
CA PRO A 191 3.62 17.51 20.13
C PRO A 191 3.36 17.70 18.64
N PHE A 192 4.42 17.87 17.83
CA PHE A 192 4.28 18.04 16.38
C PHE A 192 3.78 16.76 15.70
N THR A 193 4.22 15.57 16.15
CA THR A 193 3.71 14.29 15.62
C THR A 193 2.22 14.14 15.91
N LYS A 194 1.78 14.40 17.16
CA LYS A 194 0.36 14.38 17.52
C LYS A 194 -0.44 15.33 16.65
N LYS A 195 0.04 16.57 16.50
CA LYS A 195 -0.60 17.60 15.69
C LYS A 195 -0.71 17.18 14.22
N ALA A 196 0.37 16.69 13.62
CA ALA A 196 0.41 16.28 12.22
C ALA A 196 -0.57 15.12 11.93
N ILE A 197 -0.69 14.15 12.84
CA ILE A 197 -1.67 13.05 12.70
C ILE A 197 -3.10 13.59 12.78
N LEU A 198 -3.39 14.49 13.74
CA LEU A 198 -4.74 15.03 13.95
C LEU A 198 -5.18 16.04 12.88
N GLU A 199 -4.24 16.73 12.23
CA GLU A 199 -4.54 17.65 11.12
C GLU A 199 -4.91 16.91 9.83
N ARG A 200 -4.60 15.61 9.73
CA ARG A 200 -4.99 14.79 8.58
C ARG A 200 -6.43 14.32 8.74
N ASN A 201 -7.27 14.69 7.76
CA ASN A 201 -8.68 14.29 7.73
C ASN A 201 -8.82 12.82 7.31
N PHE A 202 -9.22 11.96 8.25
CA PHE A 202 -9.52 10.55 8.02
C PHE A 202 -11.03 10.24 8.05
N ASP A 203 -11.88 11.24 8.33
CA ASP A 203 -13.29 11.04 8.62
C ASP A 203 -14.09 10.51 7.42
N TRP A 204 -13.64 10.84 6.20
CA TRP A 204 -14.24 10.34 4.97
C TRP A 204 -14.17 8.81 4.83
N MET A 205 -13.27 8.14 5.57
CA MET A 205 -13.17 6.68 5.62
C MET A 205 -14.10 6.05 6.66
N GLU A 206 -14.69 6.83 7.56
CA GLU A 206 -15.51 6.35 8.70
C GLU A 206 -17.00 6.57 8.46
N ARG A 207 -17.52 6.09 7.32
CA ARG A 207 -18.94 6.26 7.00
C ARG A 207 -19.76 5.03 7.35
N GLU A 208 -20.81 5.23 8.14
CA GLU A 208 -21.73 4.16 8.56
C GLU A 208 -22.48 3.49 7.39
N ASP A 209 -22.72 4.24 6.30
CA ASP A 209 -23.42 3.75 5.11
C ASP A 209 -22.53 2.87 4.21
N MET A 210 -21.21 2.90 4.41
CA MET A 210 -20.23 2.10 3.67
C MET A 210 -19.73 0.92 4.49
N ALA A 211 -19.15 -0.07 3.82
CA ALA A 211 -18.40 -1.10 4.53
C ALA A 211 -16.99 -0.58 4.85
N ASP A 212 -16.33 -1.18 5.84
CA ASP A 212 -14.88 -1.08 5.92
C ASP A 212 -14.26 -1.72 4.67
N TRP A 213 -13.13 -1.19 4.19
CA TRP A 213 -12.36 -1.77 3.10
C TRP A 213 -11.91 -3.19 3.47
N GLY A 214 -11.47 -3.36 4.73
CA GLY A 214 -10.97 -4.61 5.27
C GLY A 214 -9.55 -4.96 4.79
N HIS A 215 -9.10 -6.16 5.11
CA HIS A 215 -7.79 -6.65 4.70
C HIS A 215 -7.71 -6.83 3.19
N GLY A 216 -6.59 -6.38 2.60
CA GLY A 216 -6.26 -6.56 1.19
C GLY A 216 -6.90 -5.56 0.23
N ARG A 217 -7.48 -4.48 0.76
CA ARG A 217 -8.18 -3.47 -0.04
C ARG A 217 -7.88 -2.06 0.43
N ASP A 218 -8.01 -1.14 -0.52
CA ASP A 218 -8.11 0.29 -0.27
C ASP A 218 -9.09 0.93 -1.24
N ASP A 219 -9.41 2.20 -1.02
CA ASP A 219 -10.07 3.04 -2.01
C ASP A 219 -9.04 3.97 -2.68
N ALA A 220 -8.15 3.36 -3.48
CA ALA A 220 -6.99 4.03 -4.08
C ALA A 220 -7.31 5.38 -4.76
N MET A 221 -8.46 5.47 -5.43
CA MET A 221 -8.86 6.70 -6.11
C MET A 221 -9.33 7.79 -5.14
N ASN A 222 -10.09 7.42 -4.10
CA ASN A 222 -10.48 8.36 -3.05
C ASN A 222 -9.29 8.79 -2.20
N LEU A 223 -8.32 7.91 -1.95
CA LEU A 223 -7.03 8.28 -1.34
C LEU A 223 -6.36 9.41 -2.14
N THR A 224 -6.27 9.28 -3.47
CA THR A 224 -5.73 10.35 -4.32
C THR A 224 -6.58 11.62 -4.23
N LYS A 225 -7.91 11.54 -4.39
CA LYS A 225 -8.78 12.73 -4.34
C LYS A 225 -8.64 13.51 -3.03
N TYR A 226 -8.60 12.83 -1.90
CA TYR A 226 -8.71 13.49 -0.61
C TYR A 226 -7.36 13.79 0.04
N PHE A 227 -6.31 13.00 -0.22
CA PHE A 227 -4.97 13.29 0.32
C PHE A 227 -4.08 14.10 -0.62
N MET A 228 -4.11 13.82 -1.93
CA MET A 228 -3.27 14.54 -2.89
C MET A 228 -3.96 15.79 -3.43
N LEU A 229 -5.24 15.67 -3.81
CA LEU A 229 -5.96 16.76 -4.48
C LEU A 229 -6.71 17.69 -3.53
N ASN A 230 -6.85 17.32 -2.25
CA ASN A 230 -7.66 18.03 -1.26
C ASN A 230 -9.08 18.34 -1.76
N MET A 231 -9.67 17.43 -2.53
CA MET A 231 -11.06 17.57 -3.00
C MET A 231 -12.03 17.34 -1.83
N ASP A 232 -13.20 17.96 -1.92
CA ASP A 232 -14.29 17.69 -0.99
C ASP A 232 -14.78 16.24 -1.15
N GLU A 233 -15.23 15.66 -0.04
CA GLU A 233 -15.91 14.36 -0.03
C GLU A 233 -17.18 14.43 -0.91
N ASP A 234 -17.35 13.45 -1.81
CA ASP A 234 -18.32 13.52 -2.92
C ASP A 234 -19.34 12.35 -2.92
N GLY A 235 -19.41 11.58 -1.84
CA GLY A 235 -20.31 10.44 -1.67
C GLY A 235 -19.85 9.17 -2.39
N THR A 236 -18.75 9.23 -3.17
CA THR A 236 -18.28 8.07 -3.92
C THR A 236 -17.57 7.07 -3.02
N TYR A 237 -17.55 5.82 -3.46
CA TYR A 237 -16.96 4.71 -2.71
C TYR A 237 -16.66 3.62 -3.73
N GLY A 238 -15.42 3.17 -3.80
CA GLY A 238 -15.01 2.18 -4.80
C GLY A 238 -13.78 1.38 -4.41
N PRO A 239 -13.74 0.74 -3.22
CA PRO A 239 -12.54 0.04 -2.80
C PRO A 239 -12.25 -1.17 -3.68
N THR A 240 -10.97 -1.37 -3.95
CA THR A 240 -10.45 -2.43 -4.81
C THR A 240 -9.52 -3.34 -4.04
N ASP A 241 -9.38 -4.57 -4.52
CA ASP A 241 -8.30 -5.46 -4.12
C ASP A 241 -6.96 -4.92 -4.59
N PHE A 242 -5.92 -5.10 -3.78
CA PHE A 242 -4.56 -4.77 -4.21
C PHE A 242 -4.17 -5.66 -5.39
N PRO A 243 -3.78 -5.12 -6.55
CA PRO A 243 -3.33 -5.95 -7.65
C PRO A 243 -1.91 -6.50 -7.40
N SER A 244 -1.59 -7.61 -8.04
CA SER A 244 -0.19 -7.97 -8.28
C SER A 244 0.44 -6.96 -9.25
N ILE A 245 1.69 -6.58 -9.01
CA ILE A 245 2.43 -5.59 -9.80
C ILE A 245 3.76 -6.13 -10.35
N TRP A 246 3.87 -7.45 -10.50
CA TRP A 246 4.95 -8.12 -11.21
C TRP A 246 4.70 -8.13 -12.74
N ASN A 247 5.73 -8.47 -13.51
CA ASN A 247 5.69 -8.64 -14.97
C ASN A 247 5.13 -7.42 -15.72
N LEU A 248 5.43 -6.20 -15.29
CA LEU A 248 4.85 -5.00 -15.92
C LEU A 248 5.23 -4.84 -17.40
N GLN A 249 6.31 -5.51 -17.87
CA GLN A 249 6.65 -5.61 -19.29
C GLN A 249 5.54 -6.16 -20.20
N LYS A 250 4.57 -6.90 -19.64
CA LYS A 250 3.42 -7.43 -20.41
C LYS A 250 2.37 -6.36 -20.73
N TYR A 251 2.38 -5.22 -20.05
CA TYR A 251 1.43 -4.13 -20.24
C TYR A 251 2.02 -3.07 -21.17
N ARG A 252 1.65 -3.16 -22.46
CA ARG A 252 2.20 -2.31 -23.51
C ARG A 252 1.20 -1.21 -23.90
N PRO A 253 1.42 0.06 -23.50
CA PRO A 253 0.46 1.14 -23.75
C PRO A 253 0.25 1.40 -25.26
N ASP A 254 1.26 1.16 -26.08
CA ASP A 254 1.20 1.33 -27.54
C ASP A 254 0.26 0.34 -28.23
N ASP A 255 0.01 -0.82 -27.60
CA ASP A 255 -0.97 -1.80 -28.06
C ASP A 255 -2.39 -1.44 -27.61
N GLY A 256 -2.58 -0.31 -26.94
CA GLY A 256 -3.85 0.13 -26.37
C GLY A 256 -4.15 -0.45 -24.99
N MET A 257 -3.19 -1.12 -24.35
CA MET A 257 -3.35 -1.58 -22.97
C MET A 257 -3.42 -0.40 -22.01
N ARG A 258 -4.01 -0.63 -20.84
CA ARG A 258 -4.17 0.36 -19.76
C ARG A 258 -3.88 -0.28 -18.40
N MET A 259 -3.70 0.58 -17.40
CA MET A 259 -3.39 0.23 -16.02
C MET A 259 -4.44 0.77 -15.06
N ASN A 260 -4.33 0.40 -13.78
CA ASN A 260 -5.42 0.39 -12.81
C ASN A 260 -6.55 -0.57 -13.22
N TRP A 261 -7.38 -0.98 -12.26
CA TRP A 261 -8.47 -1.93 -12.52
C TRP A 261 -9.42 -1.50 -13.63
N ASP A 262 -9.68 -0.20 -13.73
CA ASP A 262 -10.64 0.45 -14.63
C ASP A 262 -10.01 1.09 -15.87
N GLY A 263 -8.68 1.03 -16.02
CA GLY A 263 -7.97 1.67 -17.13
C GLY A 263 -7.78 3.18 -16.98
N ALA A 264 -7.84 3.73 -15.76
CA ALA A 264 -7.68 5.17 -15.49
C ALA A 264 -6.29 5.73 -15.83
N THR A 265 -5.29 4.87 -16.04
CA THR A 265 -3.91 5.28 -16.35
C THR A 265 -3.38 4.52 -17.56
N TYR A 266 -2.53 5.17 -18.35
CA TYR A 266 -2.00 4.59 -19.58
C TYR A 266 -0.90 3.55 -19.37
N ASP A 267 0.00 3.78 -18.41
CA ASP A 267 1.20 2.96 -18.26
C ASP A 267 1.60 2.77 -16.79
N ALA A 268 2.48 1.78 -16.57
CA ALA A 268 2.93 1.36 -15.25
C ALA A 268 3.70 2.46 -14.51
N TYR A 269 4.62 3.15 -15.18
CA TYR A 269 5.42 4.23 -14.59
C TYR A 269 4.52 5.34 -14.03
N SER A 270 3.49 5.71 -14.77
CA SER A 270 2.51 6.72 -14.35
C SER A 270 1.70 6.25 -13.13
N VAL A 271 1.28 4.98 -13.08
CA VAL A 271 0.62 4.42 -11.88
C VAL A 271 1.53 4.47 -10.65
N LEU A 272 2.78 4.04 -10.77
CA LEU A 272 3.73 4.05 -9.65
C LEU A 272 3.93 5.47 -9.12
N THR A 273 4.10 6.41 -10.03
CA THR A 273 4.27 7.83 -9.73
C THR A 273 3.03 8.41 -9.03
N ASP A 274 1.84 8.23 -9.60
CA ASP A 274 0.58 8.72 -9.03
C ASP A 274 0.26 8.08 -7.68
N SER A 275 0.55 6.80 -7.52
CA SER A 275 0.40 6.11 -6.24
C SER A 275 1.35 6.66 -5.17
N ALA A 276 2.62 6.95 -5.51
CA ALA A 276 3.56 7.58 -4.57
C ALA A 276 3.08 8.97 -4.13
N LEU A 277 2.61 9.80 -5.07
CA LEU A 277 2.02 11.11 -4.76
C LEU A 277 0.74 10.97 -3.92
N GLY A 278 -0.10 9.98 -4.22
CA GLY A 278 -1.34 9.68 -3.50
C GLY A 278 -1.14 9.29 -2.03
N ILE A 279 0.00 8.67 -1.70
CA ILE A 279 0.42 8.40 -0.31
C ILE A 279 1.31 9.50 0.28
N VAL A 280 1.28 10.69 -0.34
CA VAL A 280 1.84 11.95 0.15
C VAL A 280 3.37 11.93 0.23
N VAL A 281 3.99 11.27 -0.75
CA VAL A 281 5.38 11.55 -1.11
C VAL A 281 5.43 12.88 -1.85
N LYS A 282 6.26 13.81 -1.38
CA LYS A 282 6.62 14.98 -2.17
C LYS A 282 7.88 14.66 -2.98
N PRO A 283 7.88 14.88 -4.31
CA PRO A 283 9.06 14.71 -5.14
C PRO A 283 10.24 15.52 -4.62
N GLN A 284 11.40 14.86 -4.55
CA GLN A 284 12.71 15.44 -4.26
C GLN A 284 13.63 15.18 -5.46
N ASP A 285 14.87 15.66 -5.39
CA ASP A 285 15.86 15.52 -6.48
C ASP A 285 16.09 14.07 -6.95
N ASP A 286 15.88 13.07 -6.08
CA ASP A 286 16.06 11.64 -6.38
C ASP A 286 14.76 10.89 -6.69
N PHE A 287 13.62 11.59 -6.77
CA PHE A 287 12.31 10.96 -6.94
C PHE A 287 12.19 10.18 -8.26
N GLU A 288 12.62 10.77 -9.37
CA GLU A 288 12.60 10.11 -10.68
C GLU A 288 13.50 8.87 -10.70
N GLU A 289 14.70 8.93 -10.09
CA GLU A 289 15.59 7.77 -9.97
C GLU A 289 14.95 6.63 -9.16
N GLN A 290 14.23 6.96 -8.09
CA GLN A 290 13.51 5.97 -7.30
C GLN A 290 12.36 5.32 -8.10
N MET A 291 11.59 6.12 -8.83
CA MET A 291 10.50 5.61 -9.68
C MET A 291 11.02 4.77 -10.84
N ASP A 292 12.14 5.18 -11.47
CA ASP A 292 12.81 4.41 -12.52
C ASP A 292 13.31 3.06 -12.00
N TRP A 293 13.96 3.04 -10.84
CA TRP A 293 14.39 1.79 -10.23
C TRP A 293 13.20 0.85 -9.95
N MET A 294 12.14 1.40 -9.34
CA MET A 294 10.93 0.65 -9.00
C MET A 294 10.27 0.08 -10.26
N HIS A 295 10.09 0.91 -11.28
CA HIS A 295 9.51 0.52 -12.56
C HIS A 295 10.34 -0.57 -13.25
N ASN A 296 11.67 -0.43 -13.29
CA ASN A 296 12.56 -1.43 -13.88
C ASN A 296 12.52 -2.76 -13.13
N TYR A 297 12.52 -2.73 -11.79
CA TYR A 297 12.40 -3.94 -10.97
C TYR A 297 11.09 -4.69 -11.26
N LEU A 298 9.95 -3.99 -11.17
CA LEU A 298 8.62 -4.57 -11.36
C LEU A 298 8.33 -5.00 -12.81
N THR A 299 8.92 -4.31 -13.78
CA THR A 299 8.86 -4.68 -15.21
C THR A 299 9.42 -6.08 -15.45
N ASN A 300 10.51 -6.42 -14.74
CA ASN A 300 11.29 -7.63 -14.99
C ASN A 300 11.05 -8.74 -13.96
N LEU A 301 10.37 -8.47 -12.85
CA LEU A 301 10.08 -9.45 -11.80
C LEU A 301 8.96 -10.39 -12.24
N PRO A 302 9.18 -11.71 -12.35
CA PRO A 302 8.10 -12.67 -12.59
C PRO A 302 7.37 -13.08 -11.30
N PRO A 303 6.13 -13.58 -11.36
CA PRO A 303 5.47 -14.19 -10.21
C PRO A 303 6.21 -15.45 -9.75
N PRO A 304 6.06 -15.82 -8.46
CA PRO A 304 6.53 -17.10 -7.99
C PRO A 304 5.74 -18.26 -8.62
N LYS A 305 6.43 -19.37 -8.84
CA LYS A 305 5.78 -20.62 -9.24
C LYS A 305 4.86 -21.14 -8.13
N TYR A 306 3.79 -21.81 -8.52
CA TYR A 306 2.92 -22.50 -7.58
C TYR A 306 3.70 -23.51 -6.73
N PRO A 307 3.67 -23.39 -5.39
CA PRO A 307 4.63 -24.07 -4.52
C PRO A 307 4.12 -25.42 -4.00
N PHE A 308 2.96 -25.89 -4.49
CA PHE A 308 2.35 -27.18 -4.17
C PHE A 308 2.38 -28.11 -5.39
N SER A 309 1.95 -29.36 -5.22
CA SER A 309 1.89 -30.33 -6.31
C SER A 309 0.91 -29.92 -7.39
N VAL A 310 1.31 -30.11 -8.66
CA VAL A 310 0.45 -29.99 -9.84
C VAL A 310 0.37 -31.33 -10.54
N ASN A 311 -0.84 -31.79 -10.86
CA ASN A 311 -1.09 -32.89 -11.76
C ASN A 311 -0.96 -32.42 -13.22
N SER A 312 0.17 -32.73 -13.84
CA SER A 312 0.48 -32.29 -15.20
C SER A 312 -0.47 -32.84 -16.27
N GLU A 313 -0.99 -34.06 -16.11
CA GLU A 313 -1.94 -34.65 -17.05
C GLU A 313 -3.28 -33.92 -17.01
N LEU A 314 -3.76 -33.62 -15.81
CA LEU A 314 -4.99 -32.87 -15.60
C LEU A 314 -4.86 -31.40 -16.04
N ALA A 315 -3.71 -30.76 -15.76
CA ALA A 315 -3.42 -29.42 -16.28
C ALA A 315 -3.38 -29.38 -17.82
N ALA A 316 -2.86 -30.43 -18.47
CA ALA A 316 -2.89 -30.54 -19.93
C ALA A 316 -4.32 -30.65 -20.49
N GLN A 317 -5.23 -31.30 -19.76
CA GLN A 317 -6.67 -31.33 -20.09
C GLN A 317 -7.34 -29.97 -19.85
N GLY A 318 -6.88 -29.20 -18.87
CA GLY A 318 -7.39 -27.86 -18.55
C GLY A 318 -7.02 -26.79 -19.59
N LYS A 319 -5.85 -26.90 -20.22
CA LYS A 319 -5.37 -25.93 -21.21
C LYS A 319 -6.36 -25.63 -22.35
N PRO A 320 -6.96 -26.60 -23.06
CA PRO A 320 -7.95 -26.31 -24.10
C PRO A 320 -9.24 -25.68 -23.53
N LEU A 321 -9.63 -26.01 -22.29
CA LEU A 321 -10.75 -25.35 -21.61
C LEU A 321 -10.43 -23.86 -21.35
N PHE A 322 -9.21 -23.56 -20.90
CA PHE A 322 -8.76 -22.18 -20.73
C PHE A 322 -8.84 -21.40 -22.05
N VAL A 323 -8.33 -21.97 -23.15
CA VAL A 323 -8.38 -21.31 -24.46
C VAL A 323 -9.83 -21.00 -24.87
N ARG A 324 -10.76 -21.93 -24.62
CA ARG A 324 -12.18 -21.80 -24.97
C ARG A 324 -12.92 -20.78 -24.09
N GLU A 325 -12.74 -20.85 -22.77
CA GLU A 325 -13.54 -20.11 -21.79
C GLU A 325 -12.91 -18.78 -21.36
N CYS A 326 -11.58 -18.66 -21.41
CA CYS A 326 -10.83 -17.55 -20.80
C CYS A 326 -9.94 -16.80 -21.80
N GLY A 327 -9.34 -17.55 -22.75
CA GLY A 327 -8.32 -17.04 -23.68
C GLY A 327 -8.80 -15.86 -24.51
N GLY A 328 -10.10 -15.81 -24.85
CA GLY A 328 -10.70 -14.69 -25.59
C GLY A 328 -10.52 -13.31 -24.95
N CYS A 329 -10.32 -13.23 -23.63
CA CYS A 329 -10.03 -11.99 -22.91
C CYS A 329 -8.62 -11.96 -22.31
N HIS A 330 -8.16 -13.08 -21.74
CA HIS A 330 -6.94 -13.14 -20.93
C HIS A 330 -5.69 -13.64 -21.67
N ASP A 331 -5.83 -14.06 -22.92
CA ASP A 331 -4.72 -14.46 -23.80
C ASP A 331 -5.06 -14.12 -25.26
N SER A 332 -5.36 -12.84 -25.51
CA SER A 332 -5.80 -12.33 -26.81
C SER A 332 -5.47 -10.85 -27.01
N GLU A 333 -5.87 -10.28 -28.15
CA GLU A 333 -5.84 -8.85 -28.42
C GLU A 333 -6.63 -7.99 -27.43
N ARG A 334 -7.50 -8.60 -26.60
CA ARG A 334 -8.25 -7.91 -25.54
C ARG A 334 -7.49 -7.87 -24.21
N THR A 335 -6.44 -8.66 -24.05
CA THR A 335 -5.67 -8.71 -22.81
C THR A 335 -4.98 -7.38 -22.54
N GLY A 336 -5.01 -6.94 -21.28
CA GLY A 336 -4.54 -5.62 -20.87
C GLY A 336 -5.46 -4.47 -21.26
N LYS A 337 -6.61 -4.72 -21.90
CA LYS A 337 -7.58 -3.70 -22.33
C LYS A 337 -8.87 -3.78 -21.50
N ARG A 338 -9.63 -2.68 -21.50
CA ARG A 338 -10.92 -2.60 -20.81
C ARG A 338 -11.95 -3.50 -21.49
N ILE A 339 -12.60 -4.35 -20.70
CA ILE A 339 -13.79 -5.11 -21.06
C ILE A 339 -15.00 -4.32 -20.59
N PRO A 340 -15.94 -3.95 -21.47
CA PRO A 340 -17.10 -3.15 -21.10
C PRO A 340 -17.89 -3.75 -19.94
N LEU A 341 -18.35 -2.91 -19.02
CA LEU A 341 -19.09 -3.35 -17.84
C LEU A 341 -20.35 -4.16 -18.17
N PRO A 342 -21.15 -3.83 -19.21
CA PRO A 342 -22.30 -4.65 -19.58
C PRO A 342 -21.94 -6.08 -20.01
N GLU A 343 -20.71 -6.30 -20.47
CA GLU A 343 -20.21 -7.62 -20.84
C GLU A 343 -19.68 -8.39 -19.62
N ILE A 344 -18.86 -7.76 -18.77
CA ILE A 344 -18.25 -8.43 -17.61
C ILE A 344 -19.22 -8.53 -16.42
N GLY A 345 -20.14 -7.59 -16.27
CA GLY A 345 -21.22 -7.60 -15.27
C GLY A 345 -20.80 -7.46 -13.81
N THR A 346 -19.54 -7.13 -13.50
CA THR A 346 -19.05 -7.01 -12.11
C THR A 346 -19.53 -5.72 -11.43
N ASP A 347 -19.22 -5.55 -10.14
CA ASP A 347 -19.56 -4.33 -9.38
C ASP A 347 -19.04 -3.05 -10.07
N ARG A 348 -19.84 -1.98 -10.10
CA ARG A 348 -19.55 -0.72 -10.81
C ARG A 348 -18.81 0.32 -9.95
N HIS A 349 -18.83 0.20 -8.63
CA HIS A 349 -18.50 1.27 -7.70
C HIS A 349 -17.08 1.84 -7.88
N ARG A 350 -16.10 1.01 -8.26
CA ARG A 350 -14.75 1.48 -8.56
C ARG A 350 -14.70 2.42 -9.78
N ILE A 351 -15.47 2.16 -10.82
CA ILE A 351 -15.55 3.03 -12.00
C ILE A 351 -16.15 4.39 -11.60
N ASP A 352 -17.20 4.38 -10.80
CA ASP A 352 -17.93 5.58 -10.42
C ASP A 352 -17.16 6.46 -9.40
N SER A 353 -16.07 5.97 -8.80
CA SER A 353 -15.26 6.73 -7.84
C SER A 353 -14.28 7.71 -8.46
N TRP A 354 -13.94 7.53 -9.75
CA TRP A 354 -12.98 8.37 -10.45
C TRP A 354 -13.62 9.16 -11.59
N SER A 355 -13.43 10.48 -11.58
CA SER A 355 -14.05 11.38 -12.55
C SER A 355 -13.03 12.04 -13.46
N HIS A 356 -13.49 12.51 -14.63
CA HIS A 356 -12.67 13.33 -15.54
C HIS A 356 -12.11 14.58 -14.86
N ALA A 357 -12.86 15.18 -13.93
CA ALA A 357 -12.40 16.33 -13.15
C ALA A 357 -11.25 15.96 -12.20
N ALA A 358 -11.35 14.80 -11.53
CA ALA A 358 -10.28 14.28 -10.68
C ALA A 358 -9.03 13.94 -11.50
N ALA A 359 -9.17 13.31 -12.68
CA ALA A 359 -8.06 13.05 -13.59
C ALA A 359 -7.33 14.34 -14.01
N LYS A 360 -8.09 15.37 -14.42
CA LYS A 360 -7.56 16.70 -14.78
C LYS A 360 -6.85 17.38 -13.62
N ALA A 361 -7.39 17.26 -12.41
CA ALA A 361 -6.77 17.80 -11.21
C ALA A 361 -5.47 17.05 -10.88
N ALA A 362 -5.47 15.72 -10.91
CA ALA A 362 -4.28 14.90 -10.66
C ALA A 362 -3.15 15.20 -11.64
N ASN A 363 -3.45 15.31 -12.93
CA ASN A 363 -2.47 15.64 -13.96
C ASN A 363 -1.88 17.04 -13.76
N ARG A 364 -2.71 18.02 -13.38
CA ARG A 364 -2.26 19.37 -13.07
C ARG A 364 -1.37 19.39 -11.83
N THR A 365 -1.78 18.72 -10.74
CA THR A 365 -0.99 18.62 -9.51
C THR A 365 0.36 17.95 -9.76
N ALA A 366 0.42 16.85 -10.51
CA ALA A 366 1.69 16.22 -10.88
C ALA A 366 2.61 17.18 -11.68
N SER A 367 2.04 17.92 -12.64
CA SER A 367 2.78 18.93 -13.41
C SER A 367 3.27 20.09 -12.53
N ASP A 368 2.45 20.58 -11.60
CA ASP A 368 2.80 21.67 -10.68
C ASP A 368 3.92 21.26 -9.71
N LEU A 369 4.01 19.97 -9.39
CA LEU A 369 5.10 19.37 -8.62
C LEU A 369 6.36 19.07 -9.45
N GLY A 370 6.36 19.39 -10.75
CA GLY A 370 7.51 19.18 -11.64
C GLY A 370 7.75 17.73 -12.03
N VAL A 371 6.75 16.84 -11.86
CA VAL A 371 6.88 15.41 -12.15
C VAL A 371 6.58 15.12 -13.61
N THR A 372 7.49 14.41 -14.28
CA THR A 372 7.29 14.00 -15.68
C THR A 372 6.73 12.57 -15.75
N ARG A 373 5.51 12.44 -16.25
CA ARG A 373 4.87 11.15 -16.57
C ARG A 373 3.80 11.33 -17.65
N ARG A 374 3.22 10.24 -18.14
CA ARG A 374 1.99 10.32 -18.93
C ARG A 374 0.82 10.63 -18.01
N GLY A 375 0.00 11.62 -18.37
CA GLY A 375 -1.19 11.99 -17.60
C GLY A 375 -2.21 10.85 -17.51
N MET A 376 -2.99 10.78 -16.44
CA MET A 376 -4.17 9.92 -16.29
C MET A 376 -5.19 10.23 -17.39
N VAL A 377 -6.08 9.28 -17.66
CA VAL A 377 -7.06 9.37 -18.75
C VAL A 377 -8.11 10.47 -18.46
N GLU A 378 -8.13 11.52 -19.28
CA GLU A 378 -8.98 12.71 -19.06
C GLU A 378 -10.24 12.78 -19.91
N ASP A 379 -10.29 12.10 -21.06
CA ASP A 379 -11.30 12.35 -22.10
C ASP A 379 -12.02 11.08 -22.59
N GLU A 380 -11.64 9.91 -22.09
CA GLU A 380 -12.32 8.64 -22.39
C GLU A 380 -13.13 8.20 -21.16
N PRO A 381 -14.39 7.76 -21.32
CA PRO A 381 -15.15 7.23 -20.19
C PRO A 381 -14.46 5.98 -19.64
N LEU A 382 -14.50 5.83 -18.32
CA LEU A 382 -14.19 4.57 -17.65
C LEU A 382 -15.46 3.72 -17.73
N ASP A 383 -15.49 2.75 -18.62
CA ASP A 383 -16.72 2.00 -18.96
C ASP A 383 -16.62 0.50 -18.70
N GLY A 384 -15.55 0.05 -18.04
CA GLY A 384 -15.24 -1.36 -17.86
C GLY A 384 -14.02 -1.61 -16.98
N TYR A 385 -13.57 -2.86 -16.95
CA TYR A 385 -12.40 -3.30 -16.18
C TYR A 385 -11.38 -4.02 -17.06
N ILE A 386 -10.10 -3.93 -16.70
CA ILE A 386 -9.00 -4.52 -17.46
C ILE A 386 -9.06 -6.05 -17.41
N ALA A 387 -9.03 -6.70 -18.58
CA ALA A 387 -8.71 -8.13 -18.68
C ALA A 387 -7.22 -8.34 -18.39
N VAL A 388 -6.88 -8.50 -17.12
CA VAL A 388 -5.50 -8.63 -16.66
C VAL A 388 -4.82 -9.88 -17.23
N HIS A 389 -3.49 -9.84 -17.36
CA HIS A 389 -2.71 -11.07 -17.53
C HIS A 389 -2.89 -11.96 -16.30
N LEU A 390 -2.92 -13.29 -16.50
CA LEU A 390 -3.23 -14.26 -15.44
C LEU A 390 -1.99 -14.95 -14.84
N ASP A 391 -0.80 -14.45 -15.11
CA ASP A 391 0.41 -15.00 -14.49
C ASP A 391 0.39 -14.82 -12.96
N GLY A 392 0.73 -15.89 -12.24
CA GLY A 392 0.67 -15.93 -10.79
C GLY A 392 -0.75 -15.88 -10.22
N VAL A 393 -1.80 -16.18 -11.00
CA VAL A 393 -3.22 -16.15 -10.57
C VAL A 393 -3.50 -16.97 -9.31
N TRP A 394 -2.69 -18.00 -9.05
CA TRP A 394 -2.80 -18.81 -7.84
C TRP A 394 -2.66 -17.98 -6.55
N LEU A 395 -1.84 -16.93 -6.54
CA LEU A 395 -1.59 -16.08 -5.37
C LEU A 395 -2.41 -14.78 -5.38
N ARG A 396 -3.43 -14.69 -6.24
CA ARG A 396 -4.22 -13.48 -6.45
C ARG A 396 -5.63 -13.54 -5.87
N ALA A 397 -5.85 -14.44 -4.93
CA ALA A 397 -7.08 -14.49 -4.17
C ALA A 397 -7.11 -13.40 -3.08
N PRO A 398 -8.29 -12.86 -2.74
CA PRO A 398 -9.58 -13.07 -3.40
C PRO A 398 -9.67 -12.47 -4.81
N TYR A 399 -10.56 -13.00 -5.64
CA TYR A 399 -10.71 -12.66 -7.06
C TYR A 399 -11.75 -11.57 -7.34
N LEU A 400 -11.72 -11.06 -8.58
CA LEU A 400 -12.35 -9.83 -9.08
C LEU A 400 -11.63 -8.55 -8.60
N HIS A 401 -11.93 -7.41 -9.23
CA HIS A 401 -11.28 -6.13 -8.93
C HIS A 401 -11.46 -5.66 -7.47
N ASN A 402 -12.51 -6.15 -6.79
CA ASN A 402 -12.85 -5.82 -5.41
C ASN A 402 -12.61 -6.98 -4.43
N GLY A 403 -12.05 -8.10 -4.90
CA GLY A 403 -11.75 -9.28 -4.10
C GLY A 403 -12.97 -9.86 -3.37
N SER A 404 -14.09 -9.96 -4.08
CA SER A 404 -15.39 -10.40 -3.55
C SER A 404 -15.66 -11.90 -3.78
N VAL A 405 -14.72 -12.62 -4.40
CA VAL A 405 -14.83 -14.06 -4.65
C VAL A 405 -13.62 -14.79 -4.06
N PRO A 406 -13.77 -15.66 -3.05
CA PRO A 406 -12.64 -16.08 -2.23
C PRO A 406 -11.67 -17.07 -2.89
N THR A 407 -12.13 -17.91 -3.82
CA THR A 407 -11.30 -18.95 -4.46
C THR A 407 -11.58 -19.04 -5.97
N LEU A 408 -10.67 -19.66 -6.75
CA LEU A 408 -10.94 -19.91 -8.18
C LEU A 408 -12.13 -20.86 -8.37
N SER A 409 -12.29 -21.82 -7.47
CA SER A 409 -13.45 -22.71 -7.45
C SER A 409 -14.77 -21.93 -7.33
N ASP A 410 -14.82 -20.92 -6.46
CA ASP A 410 -15.97 -20.02 -6.34
C ASP A 410 -16.13 -19.12 -7.58
N LEU A 411 -15.05 -18.65 -8.19
CA LEU A 411 -15.10 -17.83 -9.41
C LEU A 411 -15.74 -18.59 -10.58
N LEU A 412 -15.42 -19.88 -10.71
CA LEU A 412 -16.00 -20.79 -11.69
C LEU A 412 -17.40 -21.31 -11.29
N SER A 413 -17.96 -20.85 -10.18
CA SER A 413 -19.36 -21.11 -9.82
C SER A 413 -20.26 -19.97 -10.32
N PRO A 414 -21.51 -20.27 -10.75
CA PRO A 414 -22.48 -19.22 -11.05
C PRO A 414 -22.57 -18.21 -9.92
N ALA A 415 -22.69 -16.91 -10.21
CA ALA A 415 -22.59 -15.88 -9.17
C ALA A 415 -23.61 -16.08 -8.04
N ALA A 416 -24.80 -16.57 -8.37
CA ALA A 416 -25.86 -16.89 -7.41
C ALA A 416 -25.49 -18.01 -6.39
N LYS A 417 -24.42 -18.78 -6.63
CA LYS A 417 -23.91 -19.83 -5.75
C LYS A 417 -22.63 -19.44 -5.02
N ARG A 418 -22.04 -18.27 -5.30
CA ARG A 418 -20.81 -17.80 -4.65
C ARG A 418 -21.07 -17.45 -3.18
N PRO A 419 -20.08 -17.61 -2.28
CA PRO A 419 -20.19 -17.16 -0.90
C PRO A 419 -20.54 -15.68 -0.82
N THR A 420 -21.53 -15.33 -0.01
CA THR A 420 -21.94 -13.93 0.23
C THR A 420 -21.26 -13.32 1.46
N MET A 421 -20.70 -14.17 2.32
CA MET A 421 -19.98 -13.77 3.53
C MET A 421 -18.79 -14.70 3.75
N PHE A 422 -17.60 -14.13 3.93
CA PHE A 422 -16.37 -14.88 4.21
C PHE A 422 -15.33 -13.98 4.88
N TYR A 423 -14.33 -14.56 5.55
CA TYR A 423 -13.27 -13.79 6.21
C TYR A 423 -12.07 -13.56 5.28
N ARG A 424 -11.58 -12.32 5.24
CA ARG A 424 -10.39 -11.88 4.49
C ARG A 424 -9.21 -11.62 5.43
N GLY A 425 -8.00 -11.86 4.94
CA GLY A 425 -6.75 -11.54 5.65
C GLY A 425 -6.08 -12.71 6.37
N TYR A 426 -6.63 -13.93 6.26
CA TYR A 426 -5.97 -15.13 6.75
C TYR A 426 -5.05 -15.73 5.67
N ASP A 427 -3.80 -16.01 6.02
CA ASP A 427 -2.72 -16.39 5.10
C ASP A 427 -2.58 -17.90 4.89
N LEU A 428 -3.42 -18.74 5.51
CA LEU A 428 -3.38 -20.18 5.29
C LEU A 428 -3.96 -20.53 3.92
N TYR A 429 -3.11 -21.04 3.03
CA TYR A 429 -3.47 -21.29 1.64
C TYR A 429 -4.34 -22.55 1.49
N ASP A 430 -5.33 -22.50 0.59
CA ASP A 430 -6.15 -23.63 0.17
C ASP A 430 -5.72 -24.09 -1.24
N PRO A 431 -4.92 -25.16 -1.36
CA PRO A 431 -4.43 -25.65 -2.65
C PRO A 431 -5.50 -26.39 -3.48
N VAL A 432 -6.63 -26.77 -2.87
CA VAL A 432 -7.72 -27.48 -3.55
C VAL A 432 -8.58 -26.49 -4.30
N ASN A 433 -9.08 -25.46 -3.60
CA ASN A 433 -9.95 -24.45 -4.21
C ASN A 433 -9.17 -23.30 -4.89
N VAL A 434 -7.86 -23.20 -4.62
CA VAL A 434 -6.94 -22.15 -5.08
C VAL A 434 -7.39 -20.78 -4.57
N GLY A 435 -6.90 -20.47 -3.38
CA GLY A 435 -7.14 -19.23 -2.66
C GLY A 435 -6.66 -19.36 -1.22
N PHE A 436 -7.32 -18.67 -0.29
CA PHE A 436 -7.04 -18.76 1.14
C PHE A 436 -8.20 -19.38 1.89
N GLN A 437 -7.94 -19.96 3.06
CA GLN A 437 -9.01 -20.38 3.96
C GLN A 437 -9.76 -19.16 4.49
N THR A 438 -11.06 -19.11 4.24
CA THR A 438 -11.90 -17.94 4.56
C THR A 438 -12.97 -18.22 5.63
N GLN A 439 -12.94 -19.42 6.22
CA GLN A 439 -13.90 -19.88 7.22
C GLN A 439 -13.20 -20.52 8.41
N GLY A 440 -13.90 -20.60 9.54
CA GLY A 440 -13.42 -21.23 10.76
C GLY A 440 -12.79 -20.24 11.77
N PRO A 441 -12.47 -20.72 12.99
CA PRO A 441 -12.11 -19.84 14.11
C PRO A 441 -10.87 -18.99 13.87
N GLU A 442 -9.85 -19.52 13.20
CA GLU A 442 -8.62 -18.77 12.94
C GLU A 442 -8.80 -17.72 11.84
N ALA A 443 -9.59 -18.01 10.79
CA ALA A 443 -9.95 -17.02 9.79
C ALA A 443 -10.77 -15.87 10.41
N GLN A 444 -11.70 -16.19 11.31
CA GLN A 444 -12.46 -15.18 12.06
C GLN A 444 -11.59 -14.36 13.02
N ARG A 445 -10.61 -15.00 13.68
CA ARG A 445 -9.71 -14.34 14.64
C ARG A 445 -8.75 -13.37 13.95
N ARG A 446 -8.20 -13.76 12.81
CA ARG A 446 -7.15 -13.02 12.10
C ARG A 446 -7.70 -12.05 11.06
N GLY A 447 -8.84 -12.40 10.47
CA GLY A 447 -9.41 -11.67 9.35
C GLY A 447 -10.54 -10.73 9.73
N ASN A 448 -11.09 -10.06 8.71
CA ASN A 448 -12.32 -9.29 8.82
C ASN A 448 -13.42 -9.94 7.98
N LEU A 449 -14.67 -9.87 8.45
CA LEU A 449 -15.81 -10.34 7.69
C LEU A 449 -16.00 -9.44 6.45
N HIS A 450 -16.04 -10.06 5.28
CA HIS A 450 -16.40 -9.44 4.01
C HIS A 450 -17.82 -9.88 3.63
N ASP A 451 -18.73 -8.91 3.50
CA ASP A 451 -20.11 -9.12 3.09
C ASP A 451 -20.32 -8.53 1.69
N THR A 452 -20.64 -9.39 0.72
CA THR A 452 -20.76 -9.03 -0.69
C THR A 452 -22.06 -8.29 -1.01
N ARG A 453 -22.99 -8.22 -0.05
CA ARG A 453 -24.25 -7.48 -0.17
C ARG A 453 -24.08 -6.00 0.15
N ARG A 454 -22.94 -5.61 0.73
CA ARG A 454 -22.61 -4.20 1.01
C ARG A 454 -22.20 -3.51 -0.28
N ARG A 455 -22.46 -2.20 -0.34
CA ARG A 455 -22.08 -1.33 -1.47
C ARG A 455 -20.59 -1.50 -1.79
N GLY A 456 -20.23 -1.64 -3.08
CA GLY A 456 -18.85 -1.81 -3.53
C GLY A 456 -18.23 -3.21 -3.30
N ASN A 457 -18.96 -4.14 -2.68
CA ASN A 457 -18.48 -5.50 -2.40
C ASN A 457 -19.15 -6.56 -3.28
N GLY A 458 -19.90 -6.16 -4.32
CA GLY A 458 -20.66 -7.08 -5.15
C GLY A 458 -19.79 -8.17 -5.78
N ASN A 459 -20.26 -9.43 -5.69
CA ASN A 459 -19.59 -10.62 -6.22
C ASN A 459 -20.24 -11.15 -7.52
N GLN A 460 -21.06 -10.34 -8.18
CA GLN A 460 -21.71 -10.65 -9.45
C GLN A 460 -20.75 -10.54 -10.64
N GLY A 461 -21.23 -10.98 -11.81
CA GLY A 461 -20.50 -10.87 -13.07
C GLY A 461 -19.42 -11.93 -13.22
N HIS A 462 -18.67 -11.83 -14.31
CA HIS A 462 -17.66 -12.81 -14.72
C HIS A 462 -18.25 -14.24 -14.71
N GLU A 463 -19.36 -14.43 -15.43
CA GLU A 463 -20.11 -15.70 -15.55
C GLU A 463 -19.53 -16.61 -16.65
N PHE A 464 -18.20 -16.62 -16.80
CA PHE A 464 -17.49 -17.42 -17.81
C PHE A 464 -16.98 -18.73 -17.20
N GLY A 465 -17.06 -19.84 -17.93
CA GLY A 465 -16.69 -21.17 -17.42
C GLY A 465 -17.61 -21.72 -16.32
N THR A 466 -18.73 -21.05 -16.01
CA THR A 466 -19.64 -21.45 -14.92
C THR A 466 -20.50 -22.67 -15.28
N GLU A 467 -20.72 -22.91 -16.57
CA GLU A 467 -21.45 -24.06 -17.13
C GLU A 467 -20.57 -25.31 -17.33
N LEU A 468 -19.26 -25.21 -17.08
CA LEU A 468 -18.37 -26.38 -17.11
C LEU A 468 -18.81 -27.43 -16.09
N THR A 469 -18.59 -28.70 -16.42
CA THR A 469 -18.77 -29.81 -15.47
C THR A 469 -17.75 -29.73 -14.32
N GLY A 470 -17.98 -30.46 -13.23
CA GLY A 470 -17.05 -30.48 -12.09
C GLY A 470 -15.65 -30.95 -12.47
N ASP A 471 -15.54 -31.95 -13.35
CA ASP A 471 -14.26 -32.48 -13.82
C ASP A 471 -13.54 -31.47 -14.73
N GLU A 472 -14.27 -30.79 -15.62
CA GLU A 472 -13.72 -29.71 -16.45
C GLU A 472 -13.22 -28.53 -15.60
N LYS A 473 -13.97 -28.13 -14.56
CA LYS A 473 -13.51 -27.07 -13.64
C LYS A 473 -12.25 -27.48 -12.89
N SER A 474 -12.19 -28.72 -12.44
CA SER A 474 -10.98 -29.26 -11.77
C SER A 474 -9.78 -29.24 -12.71
N ALA A 475 -9.97 -29.64 -13.97
CA ALA A 475 -8.93 -29.57 -15.00
C ALA A 475 -8.47 -28.14 -15.28
N LEU A 476 -9.41 -27.20 -15.43
CA LEU A 476 -9.13 -25.79 -15.66
C LEU A 476 -8.36 -25.18 -14.47
N ILE A 477 -8.78 -25.42 -13.23
CA ILE A 477 -8.08 -24.96 -12.02
C ILE A 477 -6.65 -25.52 -12.00
N GLU A 478 -6.47 -26.79 -12.34
CA GLU A 478 -5.14 -27.40 -12.38
C GLU A 478 -4.22 -26.75 -13.42
N TYR A 479 -4.77 -26.33 -14.56
CA TYR A 479 -4.04 -25.51 -15.54
C TYR A 479 -3.72 -24.11 -14.99
N LEU A 480 -4.67 -23.44 -14.33
CA LEU A 480 -4.46 -22.11 -13.76
C LEU A 480 -3.37 -22.08 -12.67
N LYS A 481 -3.13 -23.20 -11.96
CA LYS A 481 -1.97 -23.35 -11.05
C LYS A 481 -0.62 -23.27 -11.77
N THR A 482 -0.57 -23.47 -13.08
CA THR A 482 0.69 -23.45 -13.86
C THR A 482 1.05 -22.07 -14.42
N LEU A 483 0.15 -21.08 -14.30
CA LEU A 483 0.29 -19.75 -14.90
C LEU A 483 1.09 -18.76 -14.05
#